data_AF-A0A968MH80-F1
#
_entry.id   AF-A0A968MH80-F1
#
_cell.length_a   1.000
_cell.length_b   1.000
_cell.length_c   1.000
_cell.angle_alpha   90.00
_cell.angle_beta   90.00
_cell.angle_gamma   90.00
#
_symmetry.space_group_name_H-M   'P 1'
#
loop_
_entity.id
_entity.type
_entity.pdbx_description
1 polymer ?
#
loop_
_entity_poly.entity_id
_entity_poly.type
_entity_poly.pdbx_seq_one_letter_code
_entity_poly.pdbx_strand_id
1 'polypeptide(L)'
;MKIFKQVELKSAIEDFEFVLKFGQSDYNDWLLLEESFEFVEKFTKKYNTNLIIGLDEFGDIEKLGGYDLVKMLRSKMQVQRNVSYIFSGSYESVMNHIFASPKSPFYRFARIIYLEEIEIAAFAEYYEQKLKSEGLQINKELIDKILIFTGGHPYYSGLFLQQLILYYSEIPHVATSAFAFLLDIIMTMEKTYFENFRVRKYPQVVNNVLSY
;
A
#
# COMPACT_ATOMS: atom_id res chain seq x y z
N MET A 1 -21.94 42.11 13.06
CA MET A 1 -20.90 41.35 13.78
C MET A 1 -21.42 40.10 14.53
N LYS A 2 -22.68 40.06 15.03
CA LYS A 2 -23.26 38.84 15.66
C LYS A 2 -23.56 37.67 14.69
N ILE A 3 -23.92 37.98 13.44
CA ILE A 3 -24.33 36.99 12.43
C ILE A 3 -23.15 36.09 12.00
N PHE A 4 -21.96 36.66 11.81
CA PHE A 4 -20.76 35.90 11.42
C PHE A 4 -20.36 34.85 12.47
N LYS A 5 -20.40 35.19 13.77
CA LYS A 5 -20.13 34.24 14.85
C LYS A 5 -21.14 33.09 14.93
N GLN A 6 -22.41 33.33 14.57
CA GLN A 6 -23.43 32.27 14.54
C GLN A 6 -23.22 31.31 13.37
N VAL A 7 -22.73 31.79 12.22
CA VAL A 7 -22.43 30.95 11.06
C VAL A 7 -21.24 30.04 11.32
N GLU A 8 -20.15 30.56 11.89
CA GLU A 8 -18.97 29.75 12.28
C GLU A 8 -19.31 28.71 13.34
N LEU A 9 -20.07 29.10 14.37
CA LEU A 9 -20.50 28.19 15.43
C LEU A 9 -21.39 27.06 14.88
N LYS A 10 -22.32 27.38 13.99
CA LYS A 10 -23.19 26.38 13.37
C LYS A 10 -22.41 25.42 12.48
N SER A 11 -21.47 25.93 11.70
CA SER A 11 -20.56 25.14 10.87
C SER A 11 -19.68 24.19 11.70
N ALA A 12 -19.18 24.64 12.86
CA ALA A 12 -18.42 23.80 13.77
C ALA A 12 -19.31 22.72 14.41
N ILE A 13 -20.52 23.08 14.87
CA ILE A 13 -21.47 22.12 15.44
C ILE A 13 -21.85 21.03 14.42
N GLU A 14 -22.09 21.39 13.16
CA GLU A 14 -22.38 20.41 12.09
C GLU A 14 -21.20 19.46 11.83
N ASP A 15 -19.96 19.96 11.86
CA ASP A 15 -18.76 19.12 11.71
C ASP A 15 -18.57 18.18 12.92
N PHE A 16 -18.89 18.65 14.14
CA PHE A 16 -18.81 17.85 15.38
C PHE A 16 -19.98 16.86 15.54
N GLU A 17 -21.19 17.16 15.06
CA GLU A 17 -22.34 16.24 15.13
C GLU A 17 -22.07 14.93 14.41
N PHE A 18 -21.47 14.98 13.21
CA PHE A 18 -21.08 13.77 12.48
C PHE A 18 -20.09 12.92 13.29
N VAL A 19 -19.07 13.55 13.91
CA VAL A 19 -18.08 12.85 14.75
C VAL A 19 -18.72 12.27 16.02
N LEU A 20 -19.66 12.98 16.64
CA LEU A 20 -20.36 12.53 17.84
C LEU A 20 -21.25 11.30 17.59
N LYS A 21 -21.75 11.11 16.35
CA LYS A 21 -22.52 9.91 15.97
C LYS A 21 -21.70 8.62 15.98
N PHE A 22 -20.37 8.69 15.75
CA PHE A 22 -19.49 7.51 15.86
C PHE A 22 -19.32 7.01 17.31
N GLY A 23 -19.65 7.83 18.31
CA GLY A 23 -19.56 7.47 19.73
C GLY A 23 -20.82 6.86 20.32
N GLN A 24 -21.91 6.74 19.55
CA GLN A 24 -23.19 6.17 20.02
C GLN A 24 -23.33 4.72 19.58
N SER A 25 -23.53 3.82 20.55
CA SER A 25 -23.47 2.35 20.38
C SER A 25 -24.68 1.70 19.68
N ASP A 26 -25.70 2.48 19.29
CA ASP A 26 -26.96 1.98 18.70
C ASP A 26 -27.16 2.39 17.23
N TYR A 27 -26.14 2.87 16.54
CA TYR A 27 -26.25 3.26 15.13
C TYR A 27 -26.10 2.08 14.17
N ASN A 28 -26.80 2.16 13.03
CA ASN A 28 -26.67 1.20 11.95
C ASN A 28 -25.38 1.47 11.15
N ASP A 29 -24.47 0.49 11.11
CA ASP A 29 -23.18 0.57 10.41
C ASP A 29 -23.32 1.02 8.94
N TRP A 30 -24.37 0.57 8.25
CA TRP A 30 -24.66 0.98 6.86
C TRP A 30 -24.98 2.46 6.75
N LEU A 31 -25.75 2.98 7.70
CA LEU A 31 -26.11 4.40 7.72
C LEU A 31 -24.88 5.26 8.00
N LEU A 32 -24.04 4.86 8.95
CA LEU A 32 -22.78 5.55 9.24
C LEU A 32 -21.85 5.57 8.03
N LEU A 33 -21.78 4.46 7.30
CA LEU A 33 -20.99 4.38 6.08
C LEU A 33 -21.54 5.29 4.98
N GLU A 34 -22.85 5.30 4.77
CA GLU A 34 -23.49 6.23 3.84
C GLU A 34 -23.21 7.69 4.19
N GLU A 35 -23.42 8.08 5.45
CA GLU A 35 -23.15 9.45 5.92
C GLU A 35 -21.68 9.83 5.74
N SER A 36 -20.75 8.87 5.90
CA SER A 36 -19.31 9.09 5.68
C SER A 36 -18.98 9.46 4.24
N PHE A 37 -19.59 8.78 3.26
CA PHE A 37 -19.39 9.12 1.85
C PHE A 37 -20.14 10.40 1.43
N GLU A 38 -21.23 10.76 2.11
CA GLU A 38 -21.86 12.07 1.93
C GLU A 38 -21.01 13.22 2.49
N PHE A 39 -20.35 12.99 3.63
CA PHE A 39 -19.46 13.97 4.24
C PHE A 39 -18.33 14.38 3.30
N VAL A 40 -17.76 13.44 2.54
CA VAL A 40 -16.72 13.71 1.54
C VAL A 40 -17.14 14.82 0.54
N GLU A 41 -18.37 14.76 0.03
CA GLU A 41 -18.90 15.78 -0.89
C GLU A 41 -19.14 17.11 -0.18
N LYS A 42 -19.69 17.07 1.04
CA LYS A 42 -19.92 18.28 1.86
C LYS A 42 -18.60 18.98 2.17
N PHE A 43 -17.57 18.22 2.50
CA PHE A 43 -16.24 18.71 2.80
C PHE A 43 -15.62 19.43 1.61
N THR A 44 -15.57 18.79 0.43
CA THR A 44 -14.96 19.40 -0.76
C THR A 44 -15.70 20.67 -1.21
N LYS A 45 -17.03 20.72 -1.08
CA LYS A 45 -17.83 21.93 -1.33
C LYS A 45 -17.57 23.04 -0.33
N LYS A 46 -17.59 22.72 0.97
CA LYS A 46 -17.42 23.69 2.05
C LYS A 46 -16.06 24.37 2.00
N TYR A 47 -15.01 23.60 1.75
CA TYR A 47 -13.63 24.09 1.72
C TYR A 47 -13.13 24.42 0.31
N ASN A 48 -13.98 24.28 -0.71
CA ASN A 48 -13.64 24.51 -2.12
C ASN A 48 -12.30 23.86 -2.52
N THR A 49 -12.14 22.59 -2.18
CA THR A 49 -10.91 21.82 -2.41
C THR A 49 -11.20 20.54 -3.18
N ASN A 50 -10.17 20.04 -3.87
CA ASN A 50 -10.17 18.69 -4.42
C ASN A 50 -9.62 17.71 -3.39
N LEU A 51 -10.15 16.49 -3.36
CA LEU A 51 -9.72 15.41 -2.48
C LEU A 51 -9.32 14.18 -3.30
N ILE A 52 -8.26 13.50 -2.87
CA ILE A 52 -7.87 12.20 -3.40
C ILE A 52 -8.03 11.18 -2.26
N ILE A 53 -8.80 10.13 -2.50
CA ILE A 53 -9.03 9.06 -1.52
C ILE A 53 -8.44 7.76 -2.07
N GLY A 54 -7.50 7.19 -1.32
CA GLY A 54 -6.97 5.85 -1.57
C GLY A 54 -7.71 4.81 -0.73
N LEU A 55 -8.23 3.78 -1.36
CA LEU A 55 -8.87 2.63 -0.73
C LEU A 55 -8.00 1.40 -1.02
N ASP A 56 -7.22 0.99 -0.02
CA ASP A 56 -6.35 -0.16 -0.11
C ASP A 56 -7.08 -1.47 0.17
N GLU A 57 -6.60 -2.54 -0.45
CA GLU A 57 -7.21 -3.88 -0.43
C GLU A 57 -8.72 -3.87 -0.71
N PHE A 58 -9.16 -3.06 -1.68
CA PHE A 58 -10.56 -2.92 -2.06
C PHE A 58 -11.19 -4.24 -2.56
N GLY A 59 -10.38 -5.24 -2.90
CA GLY A 59 -10.87 -6.60 -3.19
C GLY A 59 -11.64 -7.23 -2.02
N ASP A 60 -11.34 -6.86 -0.78
CA ASP A 60 -12.03 -7.38 0.40
C ASP A 60 -13.45 -6.82 0.59
N ILE A 61 -13.85 -5.83 -0.22
CA ILE A 61 -15.21 -5.27 -0.19
C ILE A 61 -16.29 -6.34 -0.38
N GLU A 62 -15.97 -7.41 -1.11
CA GLU A 62 -16.87 -8.56 -1.31
C GLU A 62 -17.18 -9.29 0.01
N LYS A 63 -16.22 -9.37 0.93
CA LYS A 63 -16.38 -10.03 2.24
C LYS A 63 -17.14 -9.15 3.24
N LEU A 64 -17.04 -7.83 3.10
CA LEU A 64 -17.64 -6.87 4.04
C LEU A 64 -19.14 -6.68 3.79
N GLY A 65 -19.52 -6.42 2.56
CA GLY A 65 -20.91 -6.12 2.21
C GLY A 65 -21.28 -6.43 0.76
N GLY A 66 -20.35 -7.02 -0.01
CA GLY A 66 -20.64 -7.58 -1.32
C GLY A 66 -21.19 -6.55 -2.31
N TYR A 67 -22.11 -7.03 -3.13
CA TYR A 67 -22.73 -6.27 -4.21
C TYR A 67 -23.45 -5.00 -3.72
N ASP A 68 -24.20 -5.10 -2.62
CA ASP A 68 -25.01 -3.97 -2.12
C ASP A 68 -24.14 -2.83 -1.61
N LEU A 69 -23.01 -3.16 -0.97
CA LEU A 69 -22.01 -2.18 -0.58
C LEU A 69 -21.41 -1.46 -1.78
N VAL A 70 -20.94 -2.21 -2.78
CA VAL A 70 -20.37 -1.62 -4.01
C VAL A 70 -21.40 -0.75 -4.73
N LYS A 71 -22.68 -1.15 -4.74
CA LYS A 71 -23.78 -0.38 -5.32
C LYS A 71 -24.04 0.93 -4.57
N MET A 72 -24.08 0.89 -3.23
CA MET A 72 -24.22 2.08 -2.40
C MET A 72 -23.06 3.05 -2.65
N LEU A 73 -21.81 2.55 -2.58
CA LEU A 73 -20.62 3.35 -2.84
C LEU A 73 -20.69 4.01 -4.22
N ARG A 74 -21.13 3.27 -5.25
CA ARG A 74 -21.25 3.79 -6.61
C ARG A 74 -22.18 4.98 -6.65
N SER A 75 -23.32 4.86 -5.98
CA SER A 75 -24.35 5.90 -5.97
C SER A 75 -23.87 7.21 -5.34
N LYS A 76 -23.03 7.12 -4.30
CA LYS A 76 -22.46 8.30 -3.62
C LYS A 76 -21.25 8.85 -4.35
N MET A 77 -20.30 8.00 -4.75
CA MET A 77 -19.05 8.45 -5.39
C MET A 77 -19.29 9.08 -6.76
N GLN A 78 -20.27 8.61 -7.54
CA GLN A 78 -20.47 9.10 -8.91
C GLN A 78 -20.96 10.56 -9.00
N VAL A 79 -21.58 11.08 -7.93
CA VAL A 79 -22.08 12.46 -7.90
C VAL A 79 -21.04 13.43 -7.36
N GLN A 80 -19.94 12.92 -6.80
CA GLN A 80 -18.86 13.73 -6.26
C GLN A 80 -17.98 14.27 -7.38
N ARG A 81 -17.87 15.60 -7.47
CA ARG A 81 -17.17 16.26 -8.59
C ARG A 81 -15.73 16.62 -8.30
N ASN A 82 -15.40 16.81 -7.03
CA ASN A 82 -14.10 17.29 -6.58
C ASN A 82 -13.31 16.18 -5.86
N VAL A 83 -13.62 14.91 -6.17
CA VAL A 83 -13.04 13.75 -5.51
C VAL A 83 -12.52 12.78 -6.56
N SER A 84 -11.28 12.33 -6.38
CA SER A 84 -10.69 11.24 -7.16
C SER A 84 -10.43 10.04 -6.26
N TYR A 85 -10.81 8.87 -6.73
CA TYR A 85 -10.63 7.62 -6.00
C TYR A 85 -9.51 6.78 -6.64
N ILE A 86 -8.64 6.27 -5.78
CA ILE A 86 -7.64 5.26 -6.13
C ILE A 86 -8.02 3.99 -5.37
N PHE A 87 -8.17 2.89 -6.10
CA PHE A 87 -8.46 1.59 -5.52
C PHE A 87 -7.27 0.67 -5.77
N SER A 88 -6.74 0.06 -4.72
CA SER A 88 -5.72 -0.99 -4.83
C SER A 88 -6.25 -2.31 -4.31
N GLY A 89 -5.65 -3.40 -4.77
CA GLY A 89 -5.98 -4.74 -4.32
C GLY A 89 -4.99 -5.74 -4.87
N SER A 90 -4.53 -6.66 -4.03
CA SER A 90 -3.54 -7.68 -4.39
C SER A 90 -4.09 -8.76 -5.32
N TYR A 91 -5.40 -9.02 -5.27
CA TYR A 91 -6.06 -10.04 -6.08
C TYR A 91 -6.61 -9.46 -7.40
N GLU A 92 -5.83 -9.60 -8.47
CA GLU A 92 -6.19 -9.10 -9.80
C GLU A 92 -7.56 -9.62 -10.29
N SER A 93 -7.87 -10.90 -10.06
CA SER A 93 -9.15 -11.50 -10.46
C SER A 93 -10.36 -10.85 -9.79
N VAL A 94 -10.24 -10.52 -8.51
CA VAL A 94 -11.29 -9.85 -7.72
C VAL A 94 -11.45 -8.40 -8.18
N MET A 95 -10.34 -7.69 -8.35
CA MET A 95 -10.36 -6.32 -8.87
C MET A 95 -10.97 -6.26 -10.29
N ASN A 96 -10.62 -7.20 -11.16
CA ASN A 96 -11.23 -7.32 -12.49
C ASN A 96 -12.74 -7.62 -12.40
N HIS A 97 -13.18 -8.46 -11.45
CA HIS A 97 -14.61 -8.69 -11.23
C HIS A 97 -15.34 -7.40 -10.86
N ILE A 98 -14.77 -6.61 -9.95
CA ILE A 98 -15.37 -5.37 -9.47
C ILE A 98 -15.41 -4.29 -10.57
N PHE A 99 -14.34 -4.08 -11.33
CA PHE A 99 -14.23 -2.92 -12.24
C PHE A 99 -14.47 -3.24 -13.73
N ALA A 100 -14.26 -4.49 -14.16
CA ALA A 100 -14.34 -4.91 -15.57
C ALA A 100 -15.54 -5.81 -15.90
N SER A 101 -16.28 -6.32 -14.91
CA SER A 101 -17.49 -7.13 -15.14
C SER A 101 -18.72 -6.27 -15.46
N PRO A 102 -19.44 -6.50 -16.58
CA PRO A 102 -20.68 -5.77 -16.88
C PRO A 102 -21.80 -5.91 -15.85
N LYS A 103 -21.73 -6.94 -14.98
CA LYS A 103 -22.70 -7.15 -13.91
C LYS A 103 -22.38 -6.35 -12.65
N SER A 104 -21.17 -5.80 -12.53
CA SER A 104 -20.74 -5.05 -11.35
C SER A 104 -21.27 -3.62 -11.38
N PRO A 105 -21.69 -3.03 -10.23
CA PRO A 105 -22.04 -1.62 -10.14
C PRO A 105 -20.86 -0.70 -10.50
N PHE A 106 -19.63 -1.18 -10.31
CA PHE A 106 -18.39 -0.47 -10.59
C PHE A 106 -17.86 -0.70 -12.02
N TYR A 107 -18.66 -1.32 -12.89
CA TYR A 107 -18.27 -1.50 -14.29
C TYR A 107 -17.86 -0.17 -14.94
N ARG A 108 -16.61 -0.11 -15.43
CA ARG A 108 -16.00 1.09 -16.03
C ARG A 108 -16.00 2.32 -15.13
N PHE A 109 -16.10 2.16 -13.82
CA PHE A 109 -16.09 3.27 -12.88
C PHE A 109 -14.69 3.88 -12.70
N ALA A 110 -13.66 3.03 -12.74
CA ALA A 110 -12.25 3.43 -12.65
C ALA A 110 -11.46 3.00 -13.89
N ARG A 111 -10.29 3.62 -14.09
CA ARG A 111 -9.28 3.12 -15.02
C ARG A 111 -8.46 2.06 -14.32
N ILE A 112 -8.27 0.92 -14.98
CA ILE A 112 -7.44 -0.17 -14.46
C ILE A 112 -6.00 0.10 -14.84
N ILE A 113 -5.11 0.06 -13.84
CA ILE A 113 -3.66 0.15 -14.02
C ILE A 113 -3.08 -1.16 -13.45
N TYR A 114 -2.37 -1.90 -14.29
CA TYR A 114 -1.63 -3.08 -13.87
C TYR A 114 -0.23 -2.63 -13.46
N LEU A 115 0.17 -2.96 -12.22
CA LEU A 115 1.51 -2.70 -11.75
C LEU A 115 2.41 -3.89 -12.11
N GLU A 116 3.45 -3.61 -12.89
CA GLU A 116 4.46 -4.60 -13.22
C GLU A 116 5.53 -4.67 -12.11
N GLU A 117 6.35 -5.72 -12.18
CA GLU A 117 7.51 -5.84 -11.31
C GLU A 117 8.50 -4.70 -11.61
N ILE A 118 9.11 -4.13 -10.56
CA ILE A 118 10.12 -3.09 -10.74
C ILE A 118 11.36 -3.73 -11.35
N GLU A 119 11.91 -3.10 -12.39
CA GLU A 119 13.11 -3.59 -13.06
C GLU A 119 14.30 -3.69 -12.09
N ILE A 120 15.05 -4.79 -12.18
CA ILE A 120 16.26 -5.01 -11.37
C ILE A 120 17.26 -3.86 -11.51
N ALA A 121 17.40 -3.31 -12.73
CA ALA A 121 18.28 -2.18 -13.00
C ALA A 121 17.87 -0.91 -12.22
N ALA A 122 16.57 -0.61 -12.17
CA ALA A 122 16.04 0.51 -11.40
C ALA A 122 16.26 0.29 -9.89
N PHE A 123 16.11 -0.94 -9.41
CA PHE A 123 16.47 -1.29 -8.03
C PHE A 123 17.95 -1.09 -7.72
N ALA A 124 18.84 -1.53 -8.61
CA ALA A 124 20.29 -1.40 -8.45
C ALA A 124 20.70 0.08 -8.39
N GLU A 125 20.17 0.90 -9.30
CA GLU A 125 20.40 2.35 -9.29
C GLU A 125 19.92 2.99 -7.98
N TYR A 126 18.71 2.64 -7.52
CA TYR A 126 18.20 3.13 -6.24
C TYR A 126 19.11 2.72 -5.06
N TYR A 127 19.68 1.51 -5.06
CA TYR A 127 20.52 1.02 -3.98
C TYR A 127 21.87 1.73 -3.96
N GLU A 128 22.50 1.87 -5.13
CA GLU A 128 23.74 2.63 -5.28
C GLU A 128 23.56 4.07 -4.78
N GLN A 129 22.48 4.74 -5.17
CA GLN A 129 22.17 6.10 -4.71
C GLN A 129 21.92 6.17 -3.21
N LYS A 130 21.11 5.25 -2.67
CA LYS A 130 20.77 5.22 -1.24
C LYS A 130 22.01 4.96 -0.38
N LEU A 131 22.83 3.97 -0.73
CA LEU A 131 24.07 3.65 -0.01
C LEU A 131 25.06 4.81 -0.04
N LYS A 132 25.22 5.45 -1.20
CA LYS A 132 26.06 6.65 -1.34
C LYS A 132 25.57 7.79 -0.46
N SER A 133 24.26 7.99 -0.33
CA SER A 133 23.69 9.01 0.55
C SER A 133 23.95 8.76 2.04
N GLU A 134 24.13 7.49 2.43
CA GLU A 134 24.54 7.08 3.79
C GLU A 134 26.07 7.09 3.97
N GLY A 135 26.84 7.56 2.97
CA GLY A 135 28.30 7.57 3.01
C GLY A 135 28.95 6.19 2.85
N LEU A 136 28.18 5.17 2.45
CA LEU A 136 28.63 3.80 2.29
C LEU A 136 29.07 3.53 0.85
N GLN A 137 30.31 3.08 0.67
CA GLN A 137 30.80 2.58 -0.62
C GLN A 137 30.79 1.05 -0.60
N ILE A 138 29.81 0.46 -1.27
CA ILE A 138 29.63 -0.98 -1.34
C ILE A 138 29.89 -1.45 -2.77
N ASN A 139 30.50 -2.63 -2.91
CA ASN A 139 30.74 -3.24 -4.21
C ASN A 139 29.40 -3.52 -4.91
N LYS A 140 29.28 -3.06 -6.16
CA LYS A 140 28.13 -3.30 -7.04
C LYS A 140 27.81 -4.78 -7.18
N GLU A 141 28.81 -5.66 -7.22
CA GLU A 141 28.60 -7.11 -7.30
C GLU A 141 27.77 -7.65 -6.13
N LEU A 142 27.87 -7.04 -4.94
CA LEU A 142 27.06 -7.43 -3.78
C LEU A 142 25.60 -6.98 -3.96
N ILE A 143 25.37 -5.78 -4.48
CA ILE A 143 24.03 -5.24 -4.78
C ILE A 143 23.35 -6.13 -5.84
N ASP A 144 24.06 -6.42 -6.93
CA ASP A 144 23.54 -7.27 -8.01
C ASP A 144 23.22 -8.68 -7.50
N LYS A 145 24.11 -9.26 -6.67
CA LYS A 145 23.87 -10.58 -6.05
C LYS A 145 22.64 -10.59 -5.16
N ILE A 146 22.40 -9.54 -4.38
CA ILE A 146 21.20 -9.39 -3.54
C ILE A 146 19.95 -9.33 -4.43
N LEU A 147 19.94 -8.48 -5.45
CA LEU A 147 18.76 -8.26 -6.29
C LEU A 147 18.43 -9.49 -7.15
N ILE A 148 19.44 -10.20 -7.64
CA ILE A 148 19.26 -11.49 -8.33
C ILE A 148 18.68 -12.53 -7.36
N PHE A 149 19.17 -12.58 -6.12
CA PHE A 149 18.68 -13.53 -5.12
C PHE A 149 17.23 -13.25 -4.71
N THR A 150 16.86 -11.98 -4.53
CA THR A 150 15.49 -11.58 -4.16
C THR A 150 14.54 -11.52 -5.37
N GLY A 151 15.07 -11.62 -6.58
CA GLY A 151 14.32 -11.44 -7.82
C GLY A 151 13.70 -10.05 -7.94
N GLY A 152 14.30 -9.03 -7.32
CA GLY A 152 13.76 -7.66 -7.31
C GLY A 152 12.46 -7.50 -6.52
N HIS A 153 12.09 -8.44 -5.64
CA HIS A 153 10.87 -8.28 -4.84
C HIS A 153 11.04 -7.11 -3.84
N PRO A 154 10.14 -6.10 -3.80
CA PRO A 154 10.36 -4.88 -3.02
C PRO A 154 10.60 -5.12 -1.52
N TYR A 155 9.80 -5.98 -0.89
CA TYR A 155 9.96 -6.32 0.53
C TYR A 155 11.33 -6.95 0.83
N TYR A 156 11.65 -8.08 0.20
CA TYR A 156 12.89 -8.80 0.46
C TYR A 156 14.12 -8.01 0.08
N SER A 157 14.11 -7.37 -1.09
CA SER A 157 15.22 -6.52 -1.50
C SER A 157 15.43 -5.42 -0.45
N GLY A 158 14.36 -4.71 -0.07
CA GLY A 158 14.43 -3.64 0.93
C GLY A 158 14.96 -4.10 2.28
N LEU A 159 14.59 -5.30 2.71
CA LEU A 159 15.14 -5.92 3.93
C LEU A 159 16.65 -6.14 3.82
N PHE A 160 17.13 -6.68 2.70
CA PHE A 160 18.58 -6.80 2.46
C PHE A 160 19.29 -5.45 2.49
N LEU A 161 18.71 -4.41 1.86
CA LEU A 161 19.28 -3.06 1.90
C LEU A 161 19.38 -2.53 3.33
N GLN A 162 18.33 -2.69 4.13
CA GLN A 162 18.33 -2.26 5.52
C GLN A 162 19.43 -2.97 6.33
N GLN A 163 19.53 -4.29 6.21
CA GLN A 163 20.55 -5.07 6.92
C GLN A 163 21.96 -4.74 6.45
N LEU A 164 22.12 -4.47 5.15
CA LEU A 164 23.38 -4.03 4.57
C LEU A 164 23.83 -2.69 5.17
N ILE A 165 22.93 -1.71 5.28
CA ILE A 165 23.23 -0.41 5.91
C ILE A 165 23.62 -0.59 7.37
N LEU A 166 22.86 -1.39 8.14
CA LEU A 166 23.16 -1.65 9.56
C LEU A 166 24.52 -2.31 9.74
N TYR A 167 24.81 -3.36 8.96
CA TYR A 167 26.06 -4.10 9.03
C TYR A 167 27.29 -3.20 8.81
N TYR A 168 27.25 -2.36 7.77
CA TYR A 168 28.35 -1.44 7.46
C TYR A 168 28.41 -0.22 8.39
N SER A 169 27.32 0.09 9.11
CA SER A 169 27.31 1.15 10.14
C SER A 169 27.97 0.69 11.44
N GLU A 170 27.85 -0.58 11.80
CA GLU A 170 28.41 -1.14 13.04
C GLU A 170 29.84 -1.70 12.86
N ILE A 171 30.20 -2.16 11.65
CA ILE A 171 31.47 -2.84 11.39
C ILE A 171 32.11 -2.27 10.11
N PRO A 172 33.00 -1.27 10.21
CA PRO A 172 33.46 -0.50 9.04
C PRO A 172 34.26 -1.27 7.98
N HIS A 173 34.86 -2.43 8.30
CA HIS A 173 35.81 -3.09 7.39
C HIS A 173 35.90 -4.61 7.57
N VAL A 174 34.96 -5.39 7.02
CA VAL A 174 35.15 -6.84 6.88
C VAL A 174 35.09 -7.28 5.42
N ALA A 175 36.16 -7.95 5.01
CA ALA A 175 36.55 -8.26 3.64
C ALA A 175 36.09 -9.66 3.15
N THR A 176 35.14 -10.33 3.80
CA THR A 176 34.69 -11.66 3.32
C THR A 176 33.19 -11.92 3.56
N SER A 177 32.52 -12.26 2.45
CA SER A 177 31.10 -12.65 2.23
C SER A 177 30.02 -12.00 3.11
N ALA A 178 29.98 -10.67 3.18
CA ALA A 178 28.85 -9.90 3.76
C ALA A 178 27.47 -10.46 3.35
N PHE A 179 27.34 -10.94 2.10
CA PHE A 179 26.12 -11.62 1.64
C PHE A 179 25.69 -12.82 2.50
N ALA A 180 26.60 -13.74 2.84
CA ALA A 180 26.26 -14.96 3.57
C ALA A 180 25.83 -14.65 5.00
N PHE A 181 26.50 -13.70 5.64
CA PHE A 181 26.15 -13.23 6.97
C PHE A 181 24.79 -12.52 6.99
N LEU A 182 24.56 -11.61 6.05
CA LEU A 182 23.28 -10.91 5.90
C LEU A 182 22.14 -11.90 5.61
N LEU A 183 22.40 -12.90 4.77
CA LEU A 183 21.44 -13.96 4.48
C LEU A 183 21.09 -14.75 5.75
N ASP A 184 22.07 -15.12 6.58
CA ASP A 184 21.83 -15.85 7.82
C ASP A 184 20.99 -15.05 8.83
N ILE A 185 21.28 -13.75 8.97
CA ILE A 185 20.49 -12.83 9.79
C ILE A 185 19.04 -12.78 9.28
N ILE A 186 18.86 -12.55 7.99
CA ILE A 186 17.53 -12.43 7.37
C ILE A 186 16.76 -13.74 7.49
N MET A 187 17.40 -14.88 7.24
CA MET A 187 16.78 -16.20 7.40
C MET A 187 16.39 -16.49 8.85
N THR A 188 17.13 -15.97 9.81
CA THR A 188 16.80 -16.10 11.24
C THR A 188 15.61 -15.21 11.64
N MET A 189 15.57 -13.97 11.15
CA MET A 189 14.47 -13.03 11.46
C MET A 189 13.16 -13.40 10.76
N GLU A 190 13.23 -13.88 9.52
CA GLU A 190 12.09 -14.02 8.60
C GLU A 190 11.85 -15.48 8.17
N LYS A 191 12.27 -16.44 9.01
CA LYS A 191 12.26 -17.87 8.69
C LYS A 191 10.95 -18.34 8.06
N THR A 192 9.82 -17.99 8.68
CA THR A 192 8.47 -18.38 8.21
C THR A 192 8.09 -17.73 6.87
N TYR A 193 8.55 -16.52 6.58
CA TYR A 193 8.23 -15.82 5.33
C TYR A 193 9.12 -16.30 4.17
N PHE A 194 10.40 -16.59 4.42
CA PHE A 194 11.30 -17.11 3.39
C PHE A 194 11.02 -18.57 3.03
N GLU A 195 10.59 -19.40 3.98
CA GLU A 195 10.13 -20.77 3.68
C GLU A 195 8.97 -20.75 2.67
N ASN A 196 8.03 -19.81 2.80
CA ASN A 196 6.92 -19.65 1.85
C ASN A 196 7.34 -19.01 0.51
N PHE A 197 8.26 -18.04 0.54
CA PHE A 197 8.78 -17.38 -0.67
C PHE A 197 9.61 -18.34 -1.55
N ARG A 198 10.49 -19.13 -0.93
CA ARG A 198 11.35 -20.12 -1.60
C ARG A 198 10.55 -21.19 -2.35
N VAL A 199 9.35 -21.52 -1.86
CA VAL A 199 8.50 -22.56 -2.43
C VAL A 199 7.65 -22.07 -3.62
N ARG A 200 7.33 -20.77 -3.71
CA ARG A 200 6.32 -20.27 -4.67
C ARG A 200 6.83 -19.66 -5.97
N LYS A 201 8.00 -19.00 -6.02
CA LYS A 201 8.42 -18.26 -7.25
C LYS A 201 9.80 -18.62 -7.82
N TYR A 202 10.72 -19.20 -7.04
CA TYR A 202 12.08 -19.50 -7.52
C TYR A 202 12.63 -20.86 -7.02
N PRO A 203 12.06 -22.00 -7.47
CA PRO A 203 12.53 -23.34 -7.08
C PRO A 203 14.01 -23.60 -7.46
N GLN A 204 14.55 -22.89 -8.45
CA GLN A 204 15.94 -23.02 -8.90
C GLN A 204 16.96 -22.46 -7.91
N VAL A 205 16.58 -21.50 -7.05
CA VAL A 205 17.45 -20.90 -6.03
C VAL A 205 17.58 -21.85 -4.82
N VAL A 206 16.62 -22.74 -4.61
CA VAL A 206 16.62 -23.74 -3.52
C VAL A 206 17.77 -24.75 -3.67
N ASN A 207 18.18 -25.08 -4.90
CA ASN A 207 19.18 -26.11 -5.16
C ASN A 207 20.64 -25.61 -5.08
N ASN A 208 20.89 -24.29 -5.10
CA ASN A 208 22.26 -23.73 -5.10
C ASN A 208 22.74 -23.22 -3.74
N VAL A 209 21.89 -23.25 -2.70
CA VAL A 209 22.25 -22.81 -1.33
C VAL A 209 22.41 -24.00 -0.37
N LEU A 210 22.08 -25.23 -0.79
CA LEU A 210 22.32 -26.46 -0.04
C LEU A 210 23.70 -27.10 -0.32
N SER A 211 24.57 -26.42 -1.06
CA SER A 211 25.93 -26.89 -1.42
C SER A 211 27.05 -26.02 -0.84
N TYR A 212 26.75 -25.14 0.12
CA TYR A 212 27.74 -24.48 0.98
C TYR A 212 27.47 -24.79 2.44
#